data_AF-A0A7J8GJD2-F1
#
_entry.id   AF-A0A7J8GJD2-F1
#
_cell.length_a   1.000
_cell.length_b   1.000
_cell.length_c   1.000
_cell.angle_alpha   90.00
_cell.angle_beta   90.00
_cell.angle_gamma   90.00
#
_symmetry.space_group_name_H-M   'P 1'
#
loop_
_entity.id
_entity.type
_entity.pdbx_description
1 polymer ?
#
loop_
_entity_poly.entity_id
_entity_poly.type
_entity_poly.pdbx_seq_one_letter_code
_entity_poly.pdbx_strand_id
1 'polypeptide(L)'
;MFLLLALLAELAKIQASRDSEGIFLHVTVPKKIRSDESEGTKRKAIYIITIDKNPYTLHLTKRSFLSQNFLVYTFNETGSLHTDSSYFKMHCHYQGYIADFPNSVATLSICSGLRGFLQFENISYGIEPLESSARFEHIIYQVKNDIPMLAENYSNIWQKEQNYKVYLSSQVTSIILML
;
A
#
# COMPACT_ATOMS: atom_id res chain seq x y z
N MET A 1 45.57 28.98 12.01
CA MET A 1 44.55 28.48 12.97
C MET A 1 43.16 29.03 12.66
N PHE A 2 42.97 30.35 12.45
CA PHE A 2 41.66 30.94 12.10
C PHE A 2 41.03 30.47 10.77
N LEU A 3 41.85 30.22 9.74
CA LEU A 3 41.38 29.70 8.45
C LEU A 3 40.76 28.29 8.55
N LEU A 4 41.29 27.44 9.42
CA LEU A 4 40.77 26.09 9.64
C LEU A 4 39.41 26.12 10.32
N LEU A 5 39.24 27.01 11.32
CA LEU A 5 37.98 27.19 12.04
C LEU A 5 36.88 27.74 11.12
N ALA A 6 37.21 28.67 10.21
CA ALA A 6 36.27 29.18 9.22
C ALA A 6 35.83 28.10 8.22
N LEU A 7 36.76 27.24 7.78
CA LEU A 7 36.46 26.14 6.86
C LEU A 7 35.58 25.08 7.52
N LEU A 8 35.84 24.77 8.80
CA LEU A 8 35.02 23.84 9.59
C LEU A 8 33.61 24.41 9.86
N ALA A 9 33.48 25.72 10.06
CA ALA A 9 32.17 26.36 10.22
C ALA A 9 31.34 26.34 8.93
N GLU A 10 31.96 26.54 7.77
CA GLU A 10 31.28 26.42 6.48
C GLU A 10 30.93 24.96 6.13
N LEU A 11 31.81 24.00 6.42
CA LEU A 11 31.50 22.57 6.29
C LEU A 11 30.36 22.15 7.23
N ALA A 12 30.34 22.65 8.47
CA ALA A 12 29.24 22.39 9.41
C ALA A 12 27.90 22.98 8.93
N LYS A 13 27.89 24.15 8.28
CA LYS A 13 26.68 24.71 7.64
C LYS A 13 26.21 23.87 6.45
N ILE A 14 27.14 23.39 5.62
CA ILE A 14 26.82 22.53 4.46
C ILE A 14 26.28 21.18 4.93
N GLN A 15 26.81 20.63 6.02
CA GLN A 15 26.31 19.40 6.64
C GLN A 15 24.90 19.60 7.23
N ALA A 16 24.66 20.74 7.90
CA ALA A 16 23.36 21.08 8.47
C ALA A 16 22.27 21.32 7.41
N SER A 17 22.63 21.74 6.19
CA SER A 17 21.66 21.92 5.09
C SER A 17 21.31 20.63 4.36
N ARG A 18 22.13 19.58 4.47
CA ARG A 18 21.95 18.32 3.74
C ARG A 18 21.10 17.28 4.47
N ASP A 19 20.79 17.48 5.76
CA ASP A 19 20.30 16.40 6.63
C ASP A 19 18.92 16.60 7.27
N SER A 20 18.09 17.50 6.74
CA SER A 20 16.66 17.52 7.11
C SER A 20 15.74 17.70 5.90
N GLU A 21 15.86 16.79 4.94
CA GLU A 21 14.81 16.59 3.95
C GLU A 21 13.64 15.87 4.64
N GLY A 22 12.92 16.59 5.52
CA GLY A 22 11.99 16.04 6.50
C GLY A 22 10.97 15.06 5.93
N ILE A 23 10.72 13.97 6.67
CA ILE A 23 9.64 13.03 6.37
C ILE A 23 8.32 13.76 6.59
N PHE A 24 7.60 14.06 5.50
CA PHE A 24 6.29 14.67 5.57
C PHE A 24 5.29 13.64 6.10
N LEU A 25 4.86 13.79 7.36
CA LEU A 25 4.01 12.84 8.09
C LEU A 25 2.76 13.55 8.65
N HIS A 26 1.60 12.94 8.43
CA HIS A 26 0.29 13.43 8.87
C HIS A 26 -0.44 12.35 9.64
N VAL A 27 -1.24 12.78 10.62
CA VAL A 27 -2.18 11.89 11.32
C VAL A 27 -3.58 12.18 10.81
N THR A 28 -4.34 11.14 10.50
CA THR A 28 -5.75 11.22 10.11
C THR A 28 -6.57 10.20 10.88
N VAL A 29 -7.87 10.45 11.01
CA VAL A 29 -8.84 9.43 11.44
C VAL A 29 -9.78 9.18 10.26
N PRO A 30 -9.60 8.08 9.51
CA PRO A 30 -10.41 7.80 8.33
C PRO A 30 -11.89 7.63 8.68
N LYS A 31 -12.76 8.34 7.96
CA LYS A 31 -14.21 8.26 8.13
C LYS A 31 -14.84 7.44 7.02
N LYS A 32 -15.40 6.27 7.37
CA LYS A 32 -16.15 5.42 6.43
C LYS A 32 -17.55 6.00 6.22
N ILE A 33 -17.90 6.35 4.98
CA ILE A 33 -19.19 6.98 4.65
C ILE A 33 -20.22 5.95 4.16
N ARG A 34 -19.78 4.98 3.35
CA ARG A 34 -20.63 3.91 2.81
C ARG A 34 -19.83 2.64 2.58
N SER A 35 -20.48 1.50 2.77
CA SER A 35 -20.06 0.22 2.18
C SER A 35 -21.28 -0.58 1.72
N ASP A 36 -21.28 -1.02 0.47
CA ASP A 36 -22.26 -2.00 0.01
C ASP A 36 -21.71 -3.40 0.30
N GLU A 37 -22.34 -4.09 1.26
CA GLU A 37 -22.02 -5.47 1.62
C GLU A 37 -22.79 -6.51 0.79
N SER A 38 -23.66 -6.07 -0.13
CA SER A 38 -24.57 -6.98 -0.82
C SER A 38 -23.84 -8.03 -1.65
N GLU A 39 -24.37 -9.24 -1.58
CA GLU A 39 -23.89 -10.47 -2.18
C GLU A 39 -24.24 -10.50 -3.68
N GLY A 40 -23.71 -9.56 -4.47
CA GLY A 40 -23.98 -9.55 -5.92
C GLY A 40 -23.39 -8.39 -6.71
N THR A 41 -23.19 -7.21 -6.10
CA THR A 41 -22.48 -6.08 -6.73
C THR A 41 -21.04 -6.01 -6.24
N LYS A 42 -20.12 -5.50 -7.09
CA LYS A 42 -18.72 -5.23 -6.69
C LYS A 42 -18.75 -4.42 -5.38
N ARG A 43 -18.33 -4.99 -4.25
CA ARG A 43 -18.37 -4.31 -2.94
C ARG A 43 -17.62 -2.98 -3.04
N LYS A 44 -18.33 -1.88 -2.80
CA LYS A 44 -17.75 -0.53 -2.81
C LYS A 44 -17.54 -0.06 -1.38
N ALA A 45 -16.54 0.78 -1.17
CA ALA A 45 -16.32 1.49 0.07
C ALA A 45 -15.96 2.95 -0.22
N ILE A 46 -16.47 3.87 0.58
CA ILE A 46 -16.12 5.30 0.50
C ILE A 46 -15.54 5.72 1.83
N TYR A 47 -14.34 6.32 1.79
CA TYR A 47 -13.65 6.85 2.96
C TYR A 47 -13.30 8.32 2.76
N ILE A 48 -13.26 9.09 3.83
CA ILE A 48 -12.64 10.41 3.88
C ILE A 48 -11.38 10.30 4.74
N ILE A 49 -10.26 10.75 4.20
CA ILE A 49 -8.99 10.92 4.92
C ILE A 49 -8.59 12.38 4.90
N THR A 50 -7.69 12.80 5.78
CA THR A 50 -7.19 14.17 5.82
C THR A 50 -5.67 14.17 5.65
N ILE A 51 -5.18 14.89 4.65
CA ILE A 51 -3.74 15.09 4.39
C ILE A 51 -3.51 16.60 4.43
N ASP A 52 -2.56 17.05 5.23
CA ASP A 52 -2.28 18.48 5.46
C ASP A 52 -3.56 19.32 5.69
N LYS A 53 -4.41 18.87 6.62
CA LYS A 53 -5.71 19.49 6.96
C LYS A 53 -6.75 19.54 5.84
N ASN A 54 -6.43 19.04 4.65
CA ASN A 54 -7.36 18.96 3.53
C ASN A 54 -8.04 17.58 3.49
N PRO A 55 -9.39 17.51 3.40
CA PRO A 55 -10.10 16.25 3.28
C PRO A 55 -10.06 15.71 1.84
N TYR A 56 -9.85 14.41 1.69
CA TYR A 56 -9.86 13.70 0.41
C TYR A 56 -10.82 12.52 0.48
N THR A 57 -11.69 12.40 -0.53
CA THR A 57 -12.68 11.32 -0.62
C THR A 57 -12.16 10.19 -1.50
N LEU A 58 -12.01 9.00 -0.92
CA LEU A 58 -11.58 7.78 -1.58
C LEU A 58 -12.78 6.98 -2.08
N HIS A 59 -12.83 6.69 -3.38
CA HIS A 59 -13.80 5.80 -3.99
C HIS A 59 -13.15 4.45 -4.25
N LEU A 60 -13.47 3.46 -3.41
CA LEU A 60 -12.83 2.15 -3.42
C LEU A 60 -13.78 1.07 -3.93
N THR A 61 -13.25 0.17 -4.74
CA THR A 61 -13.94 -1.04 -5.23
C THR A 61 -13.12 -2.26 -4.87
N LYS A 62 -13.77 -3.26 -4.28
CA LYS A 62 -13.14 -4.52 -3.89
C LYS A 62 -12.53 -5.20 -5.11
N ARG A 63 -11.30 -5.69 -4.94
CA ARG A 63 -10.59 -6.49 -5.92
C ARG A 63 -10.13 -7.79 -5.25
N SER A 64 -10.29 -8.89 -5.98
CA SER A 64 -9.72 -10.18 -5.60
C SER A 64 -8.45 -10.36 -6.43
N PHE A 65 -7.29 -10.41 -5.77
CA PHE A 65 -6.01 -10.63 -6.44
C PHE A 65 -5.66 -12.11 -6.63
N LEU A 66 -6.44 -13.00 -5.99
CA LEU A 66 -6.23 -14.43 -6.00
C LEU A 66 -7.51 -15.13 -6.48
N SER A 67 -7.35 -16.29 -7.14
CA SER A 67 -8.47 -17.08 -7.64
C SER A 67 -9.30 -17.63 -6.48
N GLN A 68 -10.60 -17.88 -6.70
CA GLN A 68 -11.52 -18.40 -5.69
C GLN A 68 -11.01 -19.70 -5.01
N ASN A 69 -10.15 -20.46 -5.69
CA ASN A 69 -9.66 -21.77 -5.27
C ASN A 69 -8.17 -21.74 -4.87
N PHE A 70 -7.66 -20.59 -4.45
CA PHE A 70 -6.28 -20.48 -3.99
C PHE A 70 -6.09 -21.21 -2.64
N LEU A 71 -5.22 -22.23 -2.63
CA LEU A 71 -4.92 -23.03 -1.46
C LEU A 71 -3.61 -22.55 -0.82
N VAL A 72 -3.65 -22.31 0.50
CA VAL A 72 -2.46 -22.00 1.30
C VAL A 72 -2.14 -23.21 2.17
N TYR A 73 -0.91 -23.69 2.05
CA TYR A 73 -0.38 -24.77 2.88
C TYR A 73 0.55 -24.15 3.92
N THR A 74 0.30 -24.43 5.20
CA THR A 74 1.14 -23.98 6.32
C THR A 74 1.63 -25.20 7.08
N PHE A 75 2.92 -25.22 7.42
CA PHE A 75 3.51 -26.26 8.25
C PHE A 75 3.74 -25.70 9.65
N ASN A 76 3.37 -26.46 10.68
CA ASN A 76 3.75 -26.11 12.05
C ASN A 76 5.21 -26.56 12.33
N GLU A 77 5.75 -26.19 13.49
CA GLU A 77 7.12 -26.53 13.88
C GLU A 77 7.40 -28.04 13.94
N THR A 78 6.35 -28.86 14.10
CA THR A 78 6.42 -30.32 14.08
C THR A 78 6.26 -30.92 12.67
N GLY A 79 6.19 -30.09 11.62
CA GLY A 79 6.07 -30.51 10.23
C GLY A 79 4.68 -31.00 9.81
N SER A 80 3.66 -30.80 10.63
CA SER A 80 2.28 -31.16 10.30
C SER A 80 1.68 -30.15 9.32
N LEU A 81 1.09 -30.66 8.24
CA LEU A 81 0.43 -29.87 7.21
C LEU A 81 -0.93 -29.36 7.72
N HIS A 82 -1.08 -28.05 7.77
CA HIS A 82 -2.36 -27.37 7.93
C HIS A 82 -2.72 -26.68 6.61
N THR A 83 -3.84 -27.10 6.02
CA THR A 83 -4.45 -26.39 4.89
C THR A 83 -5.45 -25.39 5.47
N ASP A 84 -5.11 -24.11 5.44
CA ASP A 84 -6.07 -23.06 5.78
C ASP A 84 -6.78 -22.62 4.49
N SER A 85 -8.10 -22.62 4.50
CA SER A 85 -8.87 -22.01 3.43
C SER A 85 -8.69 -20.49 3.54
N SER A 86 -7.86 -19.92 2.69
CA SER A 86 -7.54 -18.48 2.66
C SER A 86 -8.75 -17.55 2.40
N TYR A 87 -9.95 -18.13 2.26
CA TYR A 87 -11.23 -17.48 2.00
C TYR A 87 -11.43 -16.18 2.81
N PHE A 88 -11.08 -16.17 4.10
CA PHE A 88 -11.29 -14.99 4.96
C PHE A 88 -10.30 -13.84 4.71
N LYS A 89 -9.07 -14.11 4.26
CA LYS A 89 -8.04 -13.07 4.06
C LYS A 89 -8.09 -12.44 2.66
N MET A 90 -8.79 -13.06 1.70
CA MET A 90 -8.81 -12.64 0.29
C MET A 90 -9.83 -11.54 -0.05
N HIS A 91 -10.52 -11.00 0.96
CA HIS A 91 -11.77 -10.30 0.75
C HIS A 91 -11.81 -8.83 1.19
N CYS A 92 -10.68 -8.30 1.66
CA CYS A 92 -10.57 -6.93 2.20
C CYS A 92 -9.68 -6.00 1.36
N HIS A 93 -9.29 -6.41 0.16
CA HIS A 93 -8.44 -5.59 -0.72
C HIS A 93 -9.27 -4.78 -1.70
N TYR A 94 -8.89 -3.51 -1.88
CA TYR A 94 -9.61 -2.54 -2.67
C TYR A 94 -8.66 -1.74 -3.55
N GLN A 95 -9.15 -1.38 -4.73
CA GLN A 95 -8.53 -0.40 -5.60
C GLN A 95 -9.50 0.74 -5.88
N GLY A 96 -8.98 1.92 -6.18
CA GLY A 96 -9.81 3.09 -6.36
C GLY A 96 -9.05 4.34 -6.75
N TYR A 97 -9.71 5.48 -6.56
CA TYR A 97 -9.21 6.81 -6.87
C TYR A 97 -9.77 7.82 -5.85
N ILE A 98 -9.15 9.00 -5.79
CA ILE A 98 -9.61 10.17 -5.05
C ILE A 98 -10.59 10.95 -5.93
N ALA A 99 -11.75 11.32 -5.39
CA ALA A 99 -12.87 11.91 -6.14
C ALA A 99 -12.46 13.10 -7.03
N ASP A 100 -11.67 14.03 -6.49
CA ASP A 100 -11.25 15.25 -7.20
C ASP A 100 -10.07 15.01 -8.17
N PHE A 101 -9.45 13.81 -8.10
CA PHE A 101 -8.30 13.42 -8.92
C PHE A 101 -8.59 12.09 -9.62
N PRO A 102 -9.35 12.06 -10.72
CA PRO A 102 -9.78 10.80 -11.36
C PRO A 102 -8.63 9.93 -11.89
N ASN A 103 -7.46 10.53 -12.18
CA ASN A 103 -6.24 9.83 -12.61
C ASN A 103 -5.39 9.34 -11.43
N SER A 104 -5.83 9.58 -10.18
CA SER A 104 -5.16 9.06 -9.00
C SER A 104 -5.39 7.56 -8.85
N VAL A 105 -4.48 6.93 -8.12
CA VAL A 105 -4.54 5.49 -7.83
C VAL A 105 -4.53 5.29 -6.33
N ALA A 106 -5.45 4.49 -5.82
CA ALA A 106 -5.47 4.01 -4.45
C ALA A 106 -5.45 2.48 -4.46
N THR A 107 -4.52 1.86 -3.74
CA THR A 107 -4.49 0.42 -3.49
C THR A 107 -4.40 0.19 -2.00
N LEU A 108 -5.49 -0.29 -1.40
CA LEU A 108 -5.66 -0.36 0.05
C LEU A 108 -6.18 -1.72 0.50
N SER A 109 -5.64 -2.22 1.59
CA SER A 109 -6.29 -3.21 2.45
C SER A 109 -7.14 -2.49 3.48
N ILE A 110 -8.31 -3.05 3.80
CA ILE A 110 -9.17 -2.58 4.90
C ILE A 110 -9.31 -3.63 6.01
N CYS A 111 -8.51 -4.71 5.98
CA CYS A 111 -8.63 -5.85 6.90
C CYS A 111 -8.55 -5.44 8.39
N SER A 112 -7.61 -4.54 8.72
CA SER A 112 -7.37 -4.06 10.08
C SER A 112 -7.15 -2.55 10.06
N GLY A 113 -8.07 -1.83 9.39
CA GLY A 113 -7.91 -0.41 9.05
C GLY A 113 -7.29 -0.21 7.65
N LEU A 114 -7.22 1.05 7.21
CA LEU A 114 -6.66 1.40 5.90
C LEU A 114 -5.13 1.19 5.91
N ARG A 115 -4.64 0.31 5.04
CA ARG A 115 -3.19 0.12 4.81
C ARG A 115 -2.89 0.04 3.32
N GLY A 116 -1.91 0.78 2.84
CA GLY A 116 -1.46 0.71 1.45
C GLY A 116 -1.00 2.05 0.90
N PHE A 117 -1.26 2.31 -0.38
CA PHE A 117 -0.70 3.44 -1.10
C PHE A 117 -1.76 4.27 -1.85
N LEU A 118 -1.49 5.57 -1.92
CA LEU A 118 -2.23 6.57 -2.70
C LEU A 118 -1.24 7.30 -3.61
N GLN A 119 -1.60 7.53 -4.86
CA GLN A 119 -0.81 8.34 -5.80
C GLN A 119 -1.69 9.37 -6.47
N PHE A 120 -1.37 10.65 -6.28
CA PHE A 120 -2.03 11.79 -6.92
C PHE A 120 -1.07 12.99 -6.94
N GLU A 121 -1.25 13.91 -7.89
CA GLU A 121 -0.38 15.09 -8.03
C GLU A 121 1.12 14.77 -8.11
N ASN A 122 1.48 13.63 -8.74
CA ASN A 122 2.85 13.10 -8.83
C ASN A 122 3.52 12.79 -7.48
N ILE A 123 2.73 12.68 -6.41
CA ILE A 123 3.21 12.29 -5.08
C ILE A 123 2.64 10.92 -4.73
N SER A 124 3.49 10.07 -4.18
CA SER A 124 3.12 8.79 -3.59
C SER A 124 3.02 8.93 -2.07
N TYR A 125 1.92 8.48 -1.50
CA TYR A 125 1.69 8.45 -0.05
C TYR A 125 1.48 7.02 0.42
N GLY A 126 2.10 6.67 1.53
CA GLY A 126 1.77 5.49 2.33
C GLY A 126 0.72 5.86 3.38
N ILE A 127 -0.19 4.94 3.67
CA ILE A 127 -1.10 5.04 4.81
C ILE A 127 -1.07 3.74 5.60
N GLU A 128 -1.01 3.84 6.92
CA GLU A 128 -1.11 2.68 7.81
C GLU A 128 -1.74 3.04 9.17
N PRO A 129 -2.35 2.06 9.86
CA PRO A 129 -2.88 2.27 11.20
C PRO A 129 -1.78 2.68 12.17
N LEU A 130 -2.07 3.64 13.05
CA LEU A 130 -1.22 3.95 14.18
C LEU A 130 -1.40 2.88 15.25
N GLU A 131 -0.33 2.12 15.51
CA GLU A 131 -0.35 1.02 16.47
C GLU A 131 -0.84 1.46 17.85
N SER A 132 -1.73 0.67 18.44
CA SER A 132 -2.35 0.93 19.75
C SER A 132 -3.16 2.24 19.88
N SER A 133 -3.54 2.90 18.78
CA SER A 133 -4.43 4.07 18.85
C SER A 133 -5.84 3.67 19.28
N ALA A 134 -6.35 4.31 20.34
CA ALA A 134 -7.73 4.16 20.80
C ALA A 134 -8.76 4.87 19.89
N ARG A 135 -8.30 5.66 18.92
CA ARG A 135 -9.15 6.52 18.07
C ARG A 135 -9.16 6.11 16.59
N PHE A 136 -8.62 4.94 16.26
CA PHE A 136 -8.45 4.49 14.87
C PHE A 136 -7.68 5.52 14.02
N GLU A 137 -6.62 6.09 14.60
CA GLU A 137 -5.73 6.99 13.88
C GLU A 137 -4.87 6.22 12.89
N HIS A 138 -4.53 6.89 11.81
CA HIS A 138 -3.63 6.43 10.75
C HIS A 138 -2.56 7.47 10.53
N ILE A 139 -1.36 7.00 10.23
CA ILE A 139 -0.30 7.87 9.72
C ILE A 139 -0.32 7.85 8.19
N ILE A 140 -0.12 9.02 7.61
CA ILE A 140 0.08 9.22 6.18
C ILE A 140 1.45 9.85 5.98
N TYR A 141 2.26 9.27 5.13
CA TYR A 141 3.61 9.77 4.87
C TYR A 141 3.93 9.77 3.39
N GLN A 142 4.71 10.75 2.95
CA GLN A 142 5.20 10.78 1.58
C GLN A 142 6.24 9.68 1.37
N VAL A 143 6.07 8.89 0.32
CA VAL A 143 7.04 7.90 -0.14
C VAL A 143 7.91 8.59 -1.18
N LYS A 144 9.19 8.80 -0.87
CA LYS A 144 10.18 9.29 -1.85
C LYS A 144 10.53 8.12 -2.79
N ASN A 145 10.42 8.34 -4.09
CA ASN A 145 10.60 7.28 -5.09
C ASN A 145 12.08 6.90 -5.26
N ASP A 146 12.37 5.61 -5.08
CA ASP A 146 13.04 4.79 -6.10
C ASP A 146 12.03 3.88 -6.86
N ILE A 147 10.72 4.00 -6.56
CA ILE A 147 9.68 3.25 -7.25
C ILE A 147 9.20 4.09 -8.45
N PRO A 148 9.38 3.64 -9.71
CA PRO A 148 8.91 4.36 -10.88
C PRO A 148 7.42 4.62 -10.77
N MET A 149 7.00 5.85 -11.14
CA MET A 149 5.62 6.31 -11.21
C MET A 149 4.67 5.17 -11.64
N LEU A 150 3.88 4.69 -10.69
CA LEU A 150 2.88 3.65 -10.92
C LEU A 150 1.89 4.07 -12.04
N ALA A 151 1.71 5.38 -12.27
CA ALA A 151 0.72 5.93 -13.18
C ALA A 151 0.98 5.76 -14.70
N GLU A 152 2.21 5.53 -15.17
CA GLU A 152 2.47 5.54 -16.63
C GLU A 152 2.53 4.15 -17.28
N ASN A 153 2.56 3.06 -16.51
CA ASN A 153 2.90 1.74 -17.05
C ASN A 153 1.97 0.59 -16.66
N TYR A 154 0.85 0.86 -15.97
CA TYR A 154 -0.10 -0.19 -15.57
C TYR A 154 -0.64 -0.98 -16.77
N SER A 155 -0.92 -0.31 -17.90
CA SER A 155 -1.43 -0.95 -19.12
C SER A 155 -0.48 -2.06 -19.65
N ASN A 156 0.82 -1.91 -19.42
CA ASN A 156 1.84 -2.78 -20.00
C ASN A 156 2.16 -3.95 -19.06
N ILE A 157 1.95 -3.77 -17.75
CA ILE A 157 2.06 -4.84 -16.75
C ILE A 157 0.91 -5.84 -16.95
N TRP A 158 -0.34 -5.41 -17.13
CA TRP A 158 -1.46 -6.33 -17.38
C TRP A 158 -1.29 -7.15 -18.67
N GLN A 159 -0.69 -6.59 -19.73
CA GLN A 159 -0.36 -7.37 -20.93
C GLN A 159 0.73 -8.40 -20.69
N LYS A 160 1.75 -8.05 -19.89
CA LYS A 160 2.80 -8.98 -19.49
C LYS A 160 2.25 -10.07 -18.55
N GLU A 161 1.24 -9.73 -17.75
CA GLU A 161 0.56 -10.65 -16.85
C GLU A 161 -0.35 -11.66 -17.56
N GLN A 162 -1.05 -11.25 -18.61
CA GLN A 162 -1.84 -12.20 -19.41
C GLN A 162 -0.97 -13.20 -20.18
N ASN A 163 0.29 -12.86 -20.46
CA ASN A 163 1.25 -13.73 -21.14
C ASN A 163 1.93 -14.75 -20.21
N TYR A 164 1.86 -14.62 -18.87
CA TYR A 164 2.37 -15.66 -17.95
C TYR A 164 1.35 -16.74 -17.62
N LYS A 165 0.17 -16.74 -18.25
CA LYS A 165 -0.72 -17.92 -18.28
C LYS A 165 -0.12 -19.00 -19.21
N VAL A 166 1.11 -19.42 -18.91
CA VAL A 166 1.76 -20.57 -19.54
C VAL A 166 1.89 -21.64 -18.46
N TYR A 167 0.93 -22.56 -18.51
CA TYR A 167 1.07 -23.98 -18.13
C TYR A 167 1.68 -24.28 -16.74
N LEU A 168 0.92 -24.04 -15.68
CA LEU A 168 1.10 -24.78 -14.41
C LEU A 168 0.18 -26.01 -14.41
N SER A 169 0.41 -26.91 -15.36
CA SER A 169 -0.03 -28.30 -15.25
C SER A 169 1.18 -29.19 -15.48
N SER A 170 1.43 -30.08 -14.51
CA SER A 170 2.50 -31.08 -14.51
C SER A 170 3.91 -30.56 -14.24
N GLN A 171 4.26 -30.41 -12.96
CA GLN A 171 5.36 -31.19 -12.36
C GLN A 171 5.48 -30.86 -10.86
N VAL A 172 5.00 -31.80 -10.05
CA VAL A 172 5.36 -31.93 -8.65
C VAL A 172 6.83 -32.35 -8.61
N THR A 173 7.74 -31.43 -8.30
CA THR A 173 8.99 -31.75 -7.57
C THR A 173 9.74 -30.48 -7.15
N SER A 174 9.84 -30.31 -5.84
CA SER A 174 11.00 -29.72 -5.13
C SER A 174 11.54 -28.37 -5.60
N ILE A 175 11.01 -27.26 -5.07
CA ILE A 175 11.85 -26.16 -4.60
C ILE A 175 11.30 -25.67 -3.26
N ILE A 176 11.79 -26.32 -2.21
CA ILE A 176 11.84 -25.79 -0.84
C ILE A 176 12.94 -24.71 -0.82
N LEU A 177 12.66 -23.60 -0.12
CA LEU A 177 13.59 -22.51 0.25
C LEU A 177 14.28 -21.78 -0.90
N MET A 178 14.06 -20.46 -0.98
CA MET A 178 15.16 -19.50 -0.93
C MET A 178 14.63 -18.10 -0.62
N LEU A 179 14.88 -17.71 0.64
CA LEU A 179 14.98 -16.36 1.22
C LEU A 179 13.72 -15.50 1.30
#